data_AF-A0A2T6ZDP0-F1
#
_entry.id   AF-A0A2T6ZDP0-F1
#
_cell.length_a   1.000
_cell.length_b   1.000
_cell.length_c   1.000
_cell.angle_alpha   90.00
_cell.angle_beta   90.00
_cell.angle_gamma   90.00
#
_symmetry.space_group_name_H-M   'P 1'
#
loop_
_entity.id
_entity.type
_entity.pdbx_description
1 polymer ?
#
loop_
_entity_poly.entity_id
_entity_poly.type
_entity_poly.pdbx_seq_one_letter_code
_entity_poly.pdbx_strand_id
1 'polypeptide(L)'
;MIVPAFSVVLLASAGLASAVSPYNIYARGVDLVSRQNNNQGNNQNNQNNQNNNSALALNPANVQTASQTTGQEGGAEAGQSNSATDPANFINFCTGKTLTNGLQVQGGSCNGIVMGDIPSTANMVSSIITDPAPGQDVAANTAFTVKVQVAKLAAGSFTNPANTYYAAPQALNGQGLIIGHTHITIQDLGGSLTPTNAPNADTFAFFKGINDNGNGNGGLEAEVTDGLPAGFYRVCTMASASNHQPVIMPIAQRGAQDDCTKFTVGQGNGGGNNNNTGNNAGGNNQVFRDSRKMPDMNPQYELPPEVAVEIAGYIRSGLFAPLATNISRLTSECEESLCGMKDGLQDAQSQISDIIEPTAERLVPIATELKSVYRQIDLLEVLISRISTTIKITSAKLDSTESLIRREERSLNDKKPPPLWPPLEKTPTFRARDYVADNRLIDTD
;
A
#
# COMPACT_ATOMS: atom_id res chain seq x y z
N MET A 1 -32.73 -2.72 -19.18
CA MET A 1 -32.30 -3.78 -18.23
C MET A 1 -30.86 -4.10 -18.57
N ILE A 2 -30.01 -4.24 -17.54
CA ILE A 2 -28.56 -4.56 -17.57
C ILE A 2 -27.64 -3.33 -17.70
N VAL A 3 -26.83 -3.20 -16.64
CA VAL A 3 -25.82 -2.18 -16.31
C VAL A 3 -24.45 -2.68 -16.80
N PRO A 4 -23.54 -1.82 -17.31
CA PRO A 4 -22.12 -2.10 -17.28
C PRO A 4 -21.41 -1.24 -16.22
N ALA A 5 -20.60 -1.91 -15.41
CA ALA A 5 -19.79 -1.36 -14.34
C ALA A 5 -18.59 -0.58 -14.89
N PHE A 6 -18.38 0.64 -14.40
CA PHE A 6 -17.16 1.41 -14.62
C PHE A 6 -16.16 1.09 -13.50
N SER A 7 -15.01 0.54 -13.88
CA SER A 7 -13.83 0.45 -13.01
C SER A 7 -13.00 1.72 -13.17
N VAL A 8 -12.83 2.46 -12.09
CA VAL A 8 -12.01 3.68 -12.01
C VAL A 8 -10.58 3.28 -11.66
N VAL A 9 -9.64 3.52 -12.59
CA VAL A 9 -8.19 3.43 -12.32
C VAL A 9 -7.68 4.85 -12.09
N LEU A 10 -7.19 5.11 -10.87
CA LEU A 10 -6.64 6.40 -10.45
C LEU A 10 -5.11 6.34 -10.52
N LEU A 11 -4.51 7.02 -11.51
CA LEU A 11 -3.06 7.24 -11.60
C LEU A 11 -2.77 8.69 -11.20
N ALA A 12 -2.16 8.88 -10.03
CA ALA A 12 -1.68 10.17 -9.56
C ALA A 12 -0.19 10.30 -9.86
N SER A 13 0.18 11.24 -10.73
CA SER A 13 1.57 11.68 -10.93
C SER A 13 1.84 13.00 -10.21
N ALA A 14 2.98 12.98 -9.53
CA ALA A 14 3.62 13.97 -8.67
C ALA A 14 3.53 15.47 -9.06
N GLY A 15 3.48 16.31 -8.03
CA GLY A 15 3.57 17.76 -8.14
C GLY A 15 5.00 18.33 -8.08
N LEU A 16 5.07 19.64 -8.33
CA LEU A 16 6.17 20.53 -8.04
C LEU A 16 5.58 21.90 -7.67
N ALA A 17 5.80 22.37 -6.42
CA ALA A 17 6.09 23.76 -6.05
C ALA A 17 5.83 24.04 -4.54
N SER A 18 6.92 24.04 -3.79
CA SER A 18 7.35 25.03 -2.77
C SER A 18 6.35 25.78 -1.85
N ALA A 19 6.57 25.54 -0.55
CA ALA A 19 6.80 26.52 0.53
C ALA A 19 5.75 27.62 0.82
N VAL A 20 5.04 27.49 1.96
CA VAL A 20 5.15 28.37 3.15
C VAL A 20 4.42 27.77 4.34
N SER A 21 5.09 27.72 5.48
CA SER A 21 4.49 27.49 6.81
C SER A 21 3.90 28.79 7.34
N PRO A 22 2.81 28.71 8.13
CA PRO A 22 2.90 29.29 9.47
C PRO A 22 2.35 28.36 10.56
N TYR A 23 3.10 28.34 11.66
CA TYR A 23 2.77 27.73 12.94
C TYR A 23 1.64 28.46 13.70
N ASN A 24 1.09 27.71 14.67
CA ASN A 24 0.44 28.10 15.93
C ASN A 24 -1.08 28.11 15.97
N ILE A 25 -1.68 27.05 16.54
CA ILE A 25 -2.65 27.17 17.64
C ILE A 25 -2.43 26.05 18.67
N TYR A 26 -2.01 26.46 19.86
CA TYR A 26 -2.24 25.91 21.21
C TYR A 26 -2.89 24.52 21.35
N ALA A 27 -2.14 23.56 21.90
CA ALA A 27 -2.68 22.53 22.78
C ALA A 27 -1.98 22.63 24.14
N ARG A 28 -2.75 23.06 25.14
CA ARG A 28 -2.34 23.15 26.54
C ARG A 28 -2.03 21.75 27.07
N GLY A 29 -0.82 21.56 27.57
CA GLY A 29 -0.50 20.46 28.47
C GLY A 29 -1.33 20.62 29.74
N VAL A 30 -2.08 19.57 30.10
CA VAL A 30 -2.66 19.42 31.43
C VAL A 30 -1.78 18.42 32.15
N ASP A 31 -1.06 18.94 33.14
CA ASP A 31 -0.18 18.22 34.04
C ASP A 31 -0.87 17.04 34.73
N LEU A 32 -0.21 15.90 34.67
CA LEU A 32 -0.49 14.73 35.50
C LEU A 32 -0.03 15.01 36.93
N VAL A 33 -0.97 15.36 37.82
CA VAL A 33 -0.72 15.36 39.26
C VAL A 33 -0.85 13.93 39.78
N SER A 34 0.25 13.35 40.26
CA SER A 34 0.21 12.16 41.13
C SER A 34 -0.29 12.55 42.52
N ARG A 35 -1.34 11.88 43.02
CA ARG A 35 -1.69 11.87 44.45
C ARG A 35 -1.72 10.44 44.96
N GLN A 36 -0.76 10.15 45.83
CA GLN A 36 -0.63 8.97 46.65
C GLN A 36 -1.23 9.31 48.04
N ASN A 37 -2.25 8.57 48.50
CA ASN A 37 -2.31 8.00 49.87
C ASN A 37 -3.66 7.33 50.22
N ASN A 38 -3.54 6.03 50.56
CA ASN A 38 -4.17 5.24 51.63
C ASN A 38 -5.61 5.51 52.10
N ASN A 39 -6.45 4.47 51.99
CA ASN A 39 -7.22 3.93 53.13
C ASN A 39 -7.66 2.47 52.93
N GLN A 40 -7.68 1.72 54.04
CA GLN A 40 -7.85 0.28 54.17
C GLN A 40 -9.31 -0.23 54.05
N GLY A 41 -9.47 -1.46 53.54
CA GLY A 41 -10.38 -2.50 54.06
C GLY A 41 -11.82 -2.59 53.52
N ASN A 42 -12.13 -3.61 52.71
CA ASN A 42 -12.81 -4.86 53.12
C ASN A 42 -13.28 -5.72 51.92
N ASN A 43 -13.20 -7.04 52.09
CA ASN A 43 -13.68 -8.09 51.18
C ASN A 43 -15.21 -8.08 51.03
N GLN A 44 -15.72 -8.32 49.80
CA GLN A 44 -16.85 -9.22 49.54
C GLN A 44 -17.03 -9.52 48.03
N ASN A 45 -17.05 -10.82 47.71
CA ASN A 45 -17.48 -11.40 46.44
C ASN A 45 -18.98 -11.16 46.21
N ASN A 46 -19.38 -10.71 45.01
CA ASN A 46 -20.28 -11.50 44.14
C ASN A 46 -20.56 -10.85 42.77
N GLN A 47 -20.49 -11.72 41.75
CA GLN A 47 -21.33 -11.81 40.55
C GLN A 47 -21.24 -10.75 39.43
N ASN A 48 -20.73 -11.26 38.30
CA ASN A 48 -21.14 -11.01 36.91
C ASN A 48 -22.02 -9.79 36.68
N ASN A 49 -21.41 -8.74 36.12
CA ASN A 49 -22.09 -7.98 35.09
C ASN A 49 -21.09 -7.58 34.00
N GLN A 50 -21.42 -8.01 32.79
CA GLN A 50 -20.75 -7.67 31.54
C GLN A 50 -20.79 -6.15 31.36
N ASN A 51 -19.71 -5.47 31.72
CA ASN A 51 -19.44 -4.12 31.26
C ASN A 51 -18.07 -4.12 30.64
N ASN A 52 -18.06 -4.27 29.32
CA ASN A 52 -16.91 -4.13 28.44
C ASN A 52 -16.50 -2.66 28.41
N ASN A 53 -16.01 -2.16 29.54
CA ASN A 53 -15.70 -0.75 29.75
C ASN A 53 -14.18 -0.57 29.53
N SER A 54 -13.80 -0.16 28.33
CA SER A 54 -12.44 0.37 28.02
C SER A 54 -11.24 -0.52 28.37
N ALA A 55 -11.34 -1.85 28.21
CA ALA A 55 -10.29 -2.76 28.66
C ALA A 55 -9.12 -2.88 27.65
N LEU A 56 -7.90 -2.50 28.07
CA LEU A 56 -6.62 -2.79 27.41
C LEU A 56 -6.22 -4.28 27.54
N ALA A 57 -7.18 -5.20 27.59
CA ALA A 57 -6.96 -6.62 27.88
C ALA A 57 -7.50 -7.50 26.75
N LEU A 58 -6.74 -8.55 26.39
CA LEU A 58 -7.20 -9.56 25.43
C LEU A 58 -8.35 -10.36 26.04
N ASN A 59 -9.47 -10.43 25.34
CA ASN A 59 -10.55 -11.35 25.70
C ASN A 59 -10.03 -12.80 25.58
N PRO A 60 -10.09 -13.62 26.65
CA PRO A 60 -9.64 -15.01 26.62
C PRO A 60 -10.25 -15.85 25.50
N ALA A 61 -11.50 -15.55 25.09
CA ALA A 61 -12.16 -16.26 24.00
C ALA A 61 -11.52 -16.04 22.62
N ASN A 62 -10.72 -14.98 22.46
CA ASN A 62 -10.04 -14.65 21.22
C ASN A 62 -8.58 -15.16 21.20
N VAL A 63 -8.11 -15.84 22.25
CA VAL A 63 -6.74 -16.37 22.31
C VAL A 63 -6.53 -17.41 21.21
N GLN A 64 -5.51 -17.19 20.38
CA GLN A 64 -5.05 -18.10 19.34
C GLN A 64 -4.09 -19.11 19.98
N THR A 65 -4.56 -20.33 20.17
CA THR A 65 -3.75 -21.39 20.79
C THR A 65 -2.56 -21.80 19.93
N ALA A 66 -2.63 -21.66 18.60
CA ALA A 66 -1.51 -21.87 17.68
C ALA A 66 -0.31 -20.96 17.97
N SER A 67 -0.53 -19.74 18.48
CA SER A 67 0.54 -18.82 18.90
C SER A 67 1.27 -19.30 20.16
N GLN A 68 0.84 -20.39 20.81
CA GLN A 68 1.50 -20.92 22.02
C GLN A 68 2.50 -22.04 21.72
N THR A 69 2.62 -22.42 20.45
CA THR A 69 3.43 -23.56 19.99
C THR A 69 4.30 -23.14 18.81
N THR A 70 5.44 -23.82 18.60
CA THR A 70 6.36 -23.47 17.51
C THR A 70 5.91 -24.03 16.16
N GLY A 71 4.95 -24.95 16.16
CA GLY A 71 4.46 -25.64 14.96
C GLY A 71 5.25 -26.90 14.60
N GLN A 72 6.24 -27.28 15.42
CA GLN A 72 7.16 -28.37 15.16
C GLN A 72 6.93 -29.61 16.05
N GLU A 73 5.93 -29.56 16.93
CA GLU A 73 5.65 -30.60 17.94
C GLU A 73 5.19 -31.93 17.33
N GLY A 74 4.61 -31.90 16.12
CA GLY A 74 4.15 -33.09 15.38
C GLY A 74 5.18 -33.73 14.46
N GLY A 75 6.43 -33.24 14.47
CA GLY A 75 7.48 -33.58 13.51
C GLY A 75 7.72 -32.46 12.50
N ALA A 76 8.99 -32.08 12.33
CA ALA A 76 9.41 -31.01 11.45
C ALA A 76 9.85 -31.55 10.09
N GLU A 77 9.39 -30.94 9.00
CA GLU A 77 9.96 -31.19 7.67
C GLU A 77 11.27 -30.44 7.48
N ALA A 78 12.12 -30.92 6.58
CA ALA A 78 13.38 -30.27 6.26
C ALA A 78 13.16 -28.84 5.74
N GLY A 79 13.89 -27.88 6.31
CA GLY A 79 13.80 -26.46 5.95
C GLY A 79 12.70 -25.68 6.66
N GLN A 80 11.88 -26.30 7.53
CA GLN A 80 10.94 -25.55 8.34
C GLN A 80 11.64 -24.86 9.52
N SER A 81 11.15 -23.66 9.87
CA SER A 81 11.58 -22.82 11.00
C SER A 81 10.55 -22.85 12.13
N ASN A 82 11.01 -22.56 13.34
CA ASN A 82 10.12 -22.37 14.48
C ASN A 82 9.31 -21.07 14.33
N SER A 83 8.01 -21.14 14.60
CA SER A 83 7.24 -19.92 14.81
C SER A 83 7.55 -19.30 16.18
N ALA A 84 7.45 -17.97 16.27
CA ALA A 84 7.48 -17.28 17.55
C ALA A 84 6.22 -17.64 18.36
N THR A 85 6.33 -17.60 19.68
CA THR A 85 5.22 -17.95 20.58
C THR A 85 4.87 -16.81 21.53
N ASP A 86 3.57 -16.60 21.77
CA ASP A 86 3.03 -15.70 22.77
C ASP A 86 1.64 -16.17 23.26
N PRO A 87 1.39 -16.23 24.57
CA PRO A 87 0.11 -16.69 25.12
C PRO A 87 -1.02 -15.67 25.03
N ALA A 88 -0.73 -14.43 24.62
CA ALA A 88 -1.65 -13.32 24.56
C ALA A 88 -1.75 -12.73 23.14
N ASN A 89 -1.67 -13.56 22.10
CA ASN A 89 -1.81 -13.17 20.68
C ASN A 89 -0.90 -12.00 20.28
N PHE A 90 0.27 -11.90 20.88
CA PHE A 90 1.24 -10.85 20.60
C PHE A 90 0.69 -9.43 20.82
N ILE A 91 -0.34 -9.23 21.66
CA ILE A 91 -0.94 -7.89 21.90
C ILE A 91 0.08 -6.84 22.35
N ASN A 92 1.18 -7.29 22.98
CA ASN A 92 2.25 -6.45 23.50
C ASN A 92 3.52 -6.51 22.63
N PHE A 93 3.44 -7.03 21.40
CA PHE A 93 4.60 -7.23 20.52
C PHE A 93 5.39 -5.96 20.25
N CYS A 94 4.71 -4.81 20.18
CA CYS A 94 5.36 -3.52 19.93
C CYS A 94 5.87 -2.82 21.20
N THR A 95 5.87 -3.48 22.36
CA THR A 95 6.36 -2.88 23.62
C THR A 95 7.80 -2.42 23.45
N GLY A 96 8.05 -1.13 23.70
CA GLY A 96 9.38 -0.52 23.55
C GLY A 96 9.80 -0.19 22.12
N LYS A 97 8.95 -0.40 21.11
CA LYS A 97 9.22 -0.06 19.70
C LYS A 97 8.52 1.23 19.28
N THR A 98 8.99 1.85 18.20
CA THR A 98 8.32 2.98 17.55
C THR A 98 6.99 2.51 16.93
N LEU A 99 5.87 3.09 17.35
CA LEU A 99 4.54 2.67 16.86
C LEU A 99 4.19 3.33 15.52
N THR A 100 3.55 2.56 14.63
CA THR A 100 3.03 3.08 13.35
C THR A 100 1.90 4.09 13.56
N ASN A 101 0.94 3.78 14.45
CA ASN A 101 -0.17 4.65 14.84
C ASN A 101 -0.90 5.37 13.68
N GLY A 102 -1.16 4.65 12.58
CA GLY A 102 -1.84 5.19 11.41
C GLY A 102 -0.98 6.10 10.51
N LEU A 103 0.33 6.19 10.74
CA LEU A 103 1.26 7.02 9.99
C LEU A 103 2.17 6.20 9.07
N GLN A 104 2.64 6.81 7.98
CA GLN A 104 3.72 6.26 7.14
C GLN A 104 5.08 6.62 7.76
N VAL A 105 5.58 5.76 8.64
CA VAL A 105 6.85 5.98 9.36
C VAL A 105 8.02 5.42 8.54
N GLN A 106 8.76 6.29 7.84
CA GLN A 106 9.80 5.88 6.89
C GLN A 106 11.03 5.21 7.52
N GLY A 107 11.33 5.53 8.79
CA GLY A 107 12.45 4.96 9.54
C GLY A 107 12.22 3.53 10.05
N GLY A 108 11.07 2.93 9.75
CA GLY A 108 10.61 1.66 10.33
C GLY A 108 9.80 1.88 11.61
N SER A 109 8.86 0.97 11.86
CA SER A 109 7.94 1.03 13.00
C SER A 109 7.35 -0.33 13.30
N CYS A 110 6.51 -0.43 14.33
CA CYS A 110 5.75 -1.62 14.68
C CYS A 110 4.27 -1.27 14.74
N ASN A 111 3.41 -2.10 14.13
CA ASN A 111 1.97 -1.87 14.20
C ASN A 111 1.38 -2.44 15.49
N GLY A 112 0.90 -1.55 16.37
CA GLY A 112 0.24 -1.93 17.63
C GLY A 112 -1.07 -2.70 17.43
N ILE A 113 -1.66 -2.63 16.24
CA ILE A 113 -2.59 -3.65 15.75
C ILE A 113 -1.70 -4.74 15.14
N VAL A 114 -1.58 -5.87 15.84
CA VAL A 114 -0.55 -6.90 15.63
C VAL A 114 -0.52 -7.39 14.18
N MET A 115 0.30 -6.72 13.38
CA MET A 115 0.73 -7.13 12.05
C MET A 115 2.25 -7.36 12.02
N GLY A 116 2.96 -6.76 12.99
CA GLY A 116 4.38 -6.93 13.21
C GLY A 116 5.21 -5.68 12.94
N ASP A 117 6.51 -5.91 12.82
CA ASP A 117 7.52 -4.91 12.49
C ASP A 117 7.45 -4.55 11.00
N ILE A 118 7.61 -3.27 10.70
CA ILE A 118 7.58 -2.69 9.36
C ILE A 118 9.00 -2.18 9.05
N PRO A 119 9.63 -2.61 7.93
CA PRO A 119 10.99 -2.21 7.59
C PRO A 119 11.06 -0.71 7.25
N SER A 120 12.27 -0.17 7.17
CA SER A 120 12.49 1.16 6.62
C SER A 120 12.33 1.17 5.09
N THR A 121 12.17 2.35 4.49
CA THR A 121 12.11 2.49 3.01
C THR A 121 13.38 1.98 2.31
N ALA A 122 14.53 2.01 2.98
CA ALA A 122 15.80 1.47 2.46
C ALA A 122 15.86 -0.08 2.45
N ASN A 123 14.93 -0.72 3.16
CA ASN A 123 14.86 -2.17 3.34
C ASN A 123 13.56 -2.78 2.78
N MET A 124 12.91 -2.11 1.82
CA MET A 124 11.75 -2.68 1.14
C MET A 124 12.15 -3.88 0.27
N VAL A 125 11.39 -4.97 0.38
CA VAL A 125 11.57 -6.15 -0.46
C VAL A 125 11.15 -5.85 -1.89
N SER A 126 11.90 -6.39 -2.84
CA SER A 126 11.59 -6.40 -4.27
C SER A 126 12.11 -7.70 -4.85
N SER A 127 11.37 -8.28 -5.79
CA SER A 127 11.74 -9.50 -6.49
C SER A 127 11.80 -9.24 -7.99
N ILE A 128 12.62 -10.00 -8.72
CA ILE A 128 12.62 -10.07 -10.17
C ILE A 128 12.87 -11.51 -10.62
N ILE A 129 12.01 -12.03 -11.48
CA ILE A 129 12.15 -13.36 -12.08
C ILE A 129 13.15 -13.25 -13.22
N THR A 130 14.19 -14.07 -13.16
CA THR A 130 15.30 -14.10 -14.13
C THR A 130 15.22 -15.28 -15.09
N ASP A 131 14.53 -16.36 -14.68
CA ASP A 131 14.19 -17.49 -15.55
C ASP A 131 12.85 -18.10 -15.10
N PRO A 132 11.91 -18.40 -16.02
CA PRO A 132 11.96 -18.09 -17.44
C PRO A 132 11.91 -16.57 -17.70
N ALA A 133 12.62 -16.11 -18.74
CA ALA A 133 12.57 -14.74 -19.22
C ALA A 133 11.19 -14.41 -19.85
N PRO A 134 10.79 -13.13 -19.91
CA PRO A 134 9.54 -12.73 -20.54
C PRO A 134 9.41 -13.23 -21.99
N GLY A 135 8.36 -13.98 -22.27
CA GLY A 135 8.06 -14.54 -23.60
C GLY A 135 8.93 -15.73 -24.01
N GLN A 136 9.79 -16.24 -23.12
CA GLN A 136 10.58 -17.44 -23.40
C GLN A 136 9.68 -18.65 -23.67
N ASP A 137 10.06 -19.50 -24.63
CA ASP A 137 9.44 -20.82 -24.82
C ASP A 137 10.33 -21.89 -24.19
N VAL A 138 9.81 -22.59 -23.19
CA VAL A 138 10.50 -23.73 -22.55
C VAL A 138 9.98 -25.05 -23.13
N ALA A 139 10.80 -26.10 -23.08
CA ALA A 139 10.41 -27.40 -23.61
C ALA A 139 9.25 -28.02 -22.80
N ALA A 140 8.24 -28.54 -23.50
CA ALA A 140 7.12 -29.22 -22.86
C ALA A 140 7.56 -30.50 -22.15
N ASN A 141 6.92 -30.78 -21.01
CA ASN A 141 7.12 -31.95 -20.15
C ASN A 141 8.61 -32.22 -19.85
N THR A 142 9.40 -31.15 -19.75
CA THR A 142 10.84 -31.20 -19.47
C THR A 142 11.11 -30.36 -18.23
N ALA A 143 11.94 -30.89 -17.32
CA ALA A 143 12.34 -30.18 -16.12
C ALA A 143 12.99 -28.83 -16.47
N PHE A 144 12.65 -27.80 -15.70
CA PHE A 144 13.31 -26.50 -15.74
C PHE A 144 13.32 -25.87 -14.35
N THR A 145 14.08 -24.80 -14.17
CA THR A 145 14.24 -24.14 -12.87
C THR A 145 13.76 -22.71 -12.97
N VAL A 146 12.79 -22.34 -12.13
CA VAL A 146 12.45 -20.93 -11.94
C VAL A 146 13.52 -20.29 -11.07
N LYS A 147 14.05 -19.15 -11.52
CA LYS A 147 15.09 -18.39 -10.82
C LYS A 147 14.61 -16.99 -10.51
N VAL A 148 14.69 -16.59 -9.25
CA VAL A 148 14.32 -15.25 -8.80
C VAL A 148 15.47 -14.60 -8.07
N GLN A 149 15.66 -13.31 -8.31
CA GLN A 149 16.51 -12.45 -7.50
C GLN A 149 15.62 -11.62 -6.58
N VAL A 150 15.78 -11.80 -5.27
CA VAL A 150 15.08 -11.06 -4.23
C VAL A 150 16.06 -10.11 -3.55
N ALA A 151 15.62 -8.88 -3.30
CA ALA A 151 16.36 -7.88 -2.55
C ALA A 151 15.73 -7.64 -1.19
N LYS A 152 16.56 -7.39 -0.17
CA LYS A 152 16.15 -6.92 1.17
C LYS A 152 15.19 -7.84 1.95
N LEU A 153 15.18 -9.12 1.62
CA LEU A 153 14.53 -10.17 2.39
C LEU A 153 15.59 -11.01 3.11
N ALA A 154 15.44 -11.24 4.41
CA ALA A 154 16.17 -12.28 5.12
C ALA A 154 15.43 -13.62 4.90
N ALA A 155 15.72 -14.24 3.75
CA ALA A 155 15.12 -15.50 3.31
C ALA A 155 15.58 -16.70 4.15
N GLY A 156 14.84 -17.81 4.07
CA GLY A 156 15.13 -19.06 4.77
C GLY A 156 14.33 -19.27 6.05
N SER A 157 13.26 -18.50 6.27
CA SER A 157 12.36 -18.66 7.40
C SER A 157 10.95 -18.99 6.94
N PHE A 158 10.62 -20.29 6.96
CA PHE A 158 9.34 -20.85 6.57
C PHE A 158 8.76 -21.65 7.74
N THR A 159 7.68 -21.19 8.36
CA THR A 159 7.05 -21.92 9.49
C THR A 159 5.99 -22.90 9.00
N ASN A 160 5.60 -23.86 9.84
CA ASN A 160 4.68 -24.93 9.44
C ASN A 160 3.28 -24.36 9.09
N PRO A 161 2.85 -24.42 7.82
CA PRO A 161 1.59 -23.83 7.39
C PRO A 161 0.36 -24.58 7.89
N ALA A 162 0.48 -25.83 8.36
CA ALA A 162 -0.65 -26.60 8.86
C ALA A 162 -1.12 -26.15 10.25
N ASN A 163 -0.23 -25.55 11.06
CA ASN A 163 -0.50 -25.28 12.47
C ASN A 163 -0.01 -23.90 12.97
N THR A 164 0.79 -23.16 12.19
CA THR A 164 1.27 -21.82 12.57
C THR A 164 0.96 -20.73 11.52
N TYR A 165 0.05 -21.02 10.60
CA TYR A 165 -0.38 -20.06 9.57
C TYR A 165 -0.93 -18.77 10.18
N TYR A 166 -0.27 -17.63 9.90
CA TYR A 166 -0.55 -16.31 10.47
C TYR A 166 -0.52 -16.23 12.02
N ALA A 167 0.08 -17.23 12.67
CA ALA A 167 0.07 -17.31 14.14
C ALA A 167 1.02 -16.30 14.81
N ALA A 168 1.99 -15.73 14.09
CA ALA A 168 2.95 -14.77 14.61
C ALA A 168 3.15 -13.56 13.67
N PRO A 169 3.40 -12.36 14.23
CA PRO A 169 3.60 -11.13 13.46
C PRO A 169 4.86 -11.15 12.59
N GLN A 170 4.92 -10.24 11.61
CA GLN A 170 6.15 -9.98 10.85
C GLN A 170 7.28 -9.51 11.79
N ALA A 171 8.48 -10.02 11.59
CA ALA A 171 9.67 -9.64 12.36
C ALA A 171 10.79 -9.16 11.43
N LEU A 172 11.64 -8.27 11.95
CA LEU A 172 12.87 -7.83 11.28
C LEU A 172 14.10 -8.44 11.93
N ASN A 173 15.13 -8.71 11.14
CA ASN A 173 16.45 -9.07 11.67
C ASN A 173 17.19 -7.81 12.19
N GLY A 174 18.40 -8.00 12.73
CA GLY A 174 19.22 -6.89 13.24
C GLY A 174 19.64 -5.84 12.20
N GLN A 175 19.46 -6.11 10.90
CA GLN A 175 19.72 -5.18 9.79
C GLN A 175 18.44 -4.48 9.32
N GLY A 176 17.30 -4.76 9.94
CA GLY A 176 15.99 -4.22 9.56
C GLY A 176 15.40 -4.85 8.30
N LEU A 177 15.84 -6.05 7.90
CA LEU A 177 15.27 -6.83 6.79
C LEU A 177 14.14 -7.73 7.31
N ILE A 178 13.09 -7.90 6.52
CA ILE A 178 11.99 -8.82 6.87
C ILE A 178 12.50 -10.26 6.90
N ILE A 179 12.20 -10.98 7.98
CA ILE A 179 12.52 -12.41 8.13
C ILE A 179 11.36 -13.24 7.55
N GLY A 180 11.66 -14.01 6.52
CA GLY A 180 10.62 -14.78 5.84
C GLY A 180 11.14 -15.66 4.72
N HIS A 181 10.30 -15.84 3.71
CA HIS A 181 10.52 -16.73 2.58
C HIS A 181 9.72 -16.27 1.36
N THR A 182 9.89 -16.95 0.23
CA THR A 182 9.20 -16.63 -1.02
C THR A 182 8.46 -17.87 -1.54
N HIS A 183 7.28 -17.68 -2.12
CA HIS A 183 6.62 -18.72 -2.91
C HIS A 183 6.76 -18.43 -4.41
N ILE A 184 6.78 -19.49 -5.20
CA ILE A 184 6.66 -19.47 -6.65
C ILE A 184 5.36 -20.17 -7.02
N THR A 185 4.54 -19.49 -7.84
CA THR A 185 3.31 -20.07 -8.39
C THR A 185 3.33 -19.91 -9.90
N ILE A 186 3.06 -21.01 -10.62
CA ILE A 186 2.85 -20.99 -12.07
C ILE A 186 1.38 -21.27 -12.34
N GLN A 187 0.72 -20.42 -13.11
CA GLN A 187 -0.68 -20.57 -13.50
C GLN A 187 -0.81 -20.61 -15.02
N ASP A 188 -1.69 -21.48 -15.49
CA ASP A 188 -2.13 -21.53 -16.88
C ASP A 188 -2.98 -20.28 -17.19
N LEU A 189 -2.68 -19.63 -18.32
CA LEU A 189 -3.38 -18.46 -18.84
C LEU A 189 -4.41 -18.84 -19.92
N GLY A 190 -4.54 -20.13 -20.23
CA GLY A 190 -5.36 -20.65 -21.30
C GLY A 190 -4.64 -20.54 -22.64
N GLY A 191 -5.29 -19.94 -23.64
CA GLY A 191 -4.80 -19.94 -25.02
C GLY A 191 -3.89 -18.77 -25.44
N SER A 192 -3.44 -17.91 -24.52
CA SER A 192 -2.64 -16.72 -24.86
C SER A 192 -1.86 -16.16 -23.67
N LEU A 193 -0.73 -15.46 -23.93
CA LEU A 193 -0.02 -14.65 -22.93
C LEU A 193 -0.78 -13.36 -22.56
N THR A 194 -1.81 -12.99 -23.31
CA THR A 194 -2.59 -11.76 -23.06
C THR A 194 -4.05 -12.09 -22.76
N PRO A 195 -4.35 -12.88 -21.71
CA PRO A 195 -5.73 -13.10 -21.33
C PRO A 195 -6.33 -11.80 -20.77
N THR A 196 -7.62 -11.60 -20.98
CA THR A 196 -8.38 -10.47 -20.43
C THR A 196 -9.06 -10.79 -19.10
N ASN A 197 -9.21 -12.08 -18.78
CA ASN A 197 -9.74 -12.54 -17.50
C ASN A 197 -8.60 -12.86 -16.53
N ALA A 198 -8.79 -12.55 -15.25
CA ALA A 198 -7.87 -12.94 -14.21
C ALA A 198 -7.88 -14.48 -14.01
N PRO A 199 -6.71 -15.14 -13.86
CA PRO A 199 -6.65 -16.55 -13.49
C PRO A 199 -7.33 -16.81 -12.14
N ASN A 200 -7.97 -17.97 -11.98
CA ASN A 200 -8.53 -18.39 -10.71
C ASN A 200 -7.39 -18.65 -9.70
N ALA A 201 -7.45 -18.04 -8.52
CA ALA A 201 -6.43 -18.14 -7.49
C ALA A 201 -6.30 -19.56 -6.89
N ASP A 202 -7.37 -20.38 -6.95
CA ASP A 202 -7.36 -21.75 -6.44
C ASP A 202 -6.70 -22.76 -7.40
N THR A 203 -6.36 -22.31 -8.62
CA THR A 203 -5.80 -23.17 -9.66
C THR A 203 -4.38 -22.75 -10.01
N PHE A 204 -3.46 -23.70 -9.96
CA PHE A 204 -2.06 -23.53 -10.37
C PHE A 204 -1.55 -24.81 -11.03
N ALA A 205 -0.61 -24.65 -11.96
CA ALA A 205 0.10 -25.75 -12.60
C ALA A 205 1.32 -26.19 -11.77
N PHE A 206 1.89 -25.26 -11.00
CA PHE A 206 2.99 -25.53 -10.07
C PHE A 206 2.97 -24.56 -8.89
N PHE A 207 3.32 -25.04 -7.71
CA PHE A 207 3.51 -24.23 -6.51
C PHE A 207 4.73 -24.74 -5.73
N LYS A 208 5.56 -23.81 -5.24
CA LYS A 208 6.67 -24.12 -4.34
C LYS A 208 6.90 -23.00 -3.35
N GLY A 209 6.88 -23.33 -2.06
CA GLY A 209 7.53 -22.53 -1.04
C GLY A 209 9.04 -22.77 -1.06
N ILE A 210 9.82 -21.69 -1.15
CA ILE A 210 11.28 -21.75 -1.07
C ILE A 210 11.67 -21.57 0.39
N ASN A 211 12.02 -22.69 1.04
CA ASN A 211 12.20 -22.76 2.48
C ASN A 211 13.63 -22.38 2.93
N ASP A 212 14.58 -22.38 1.99
CA ASP A 212 15.98 -22.10 2.26
C ASP A 212 16.37 -20.63 1.95
N ASN A 213 17.63 -20.30 2.23
CA ASN A 213 18.20 -18.98 2.00
C ASN A 213 18.78 -18.80 0.58
N GLY A 214 18.55 -19.76 -0.32
CA GLY A 214 19.12 -19.84 -1.65
C GLY A 214 20.64 -19.66 -1.65
N ASN A 215 21.13 -18.76 -2.50
CA ASN A 215 22.56 -18.47 -2.61
C ASN A 215 23.10 -17.52 -1.52
N GLY A 216 22.28 -17.14 -0.53
CA GLY A 216 22.63 -16.19 0.53
C GLY A 216 22.72 -14.72 0.11
N ASN A 217 22.58 -14.43 -1.18
CA ASN A 217 22.58 -13.09 -1.78
C ASN A 217 21.24 -12.78 -2.48
N GLY A 218 20.16 -13.46 -2.07
CA GLY A 218 18.80 -13.27 -2.57
C GLY A 218 18.47 -14.01 -3.86
N GLY A 219 19.40 -14.77 -4.44
CA GLY A 219 19.08 -15.68 -5.53
C GLY A 219 18.41 -16.93 -4.98
N LEU A 220 17.13 -17.11 -5.31
CA LEU A 220 16.32 -18.26 -4.92
C LEU A 220 15.90 -19.05 -6.17
N GLU A 221 15.73 -20.36 -6.02
CA GLU A 221 15.40 -21.25 -7.12
C GLU A 221 14.27 -22.22 -6.74
N ALA A 222 13.44 -22.58 -7.72
CA ALA A 222 12.43 -23.61 -7.60
C ALA A 222 12.47 -24.52 -8.83
N GLU A 223 12.75 -25.81 -8.60
CA GLU A 223 12.78 -26.80 -9.67
C GLU A 223 11.36 -27.29 -9.99
N VAL A 224 10.98 -27.20 -11.27
CA VAL A 224 9.75 -27.76 -11.83
C VAL A 224 10.10 -29.12 -12.42
N THR A 225 10.30 -30.11 -11.55
CA THR A 225 10.93 -31.40 -11.92
C THR A 225 10.18 -32.17 -13.01
N ASP A 226 8.84 -32.15 -12.99
CA ASP A 226 8.01 -32.83 -14.00
C ASP A 226 7.82 -32.00 -15.28
N GLY A 227 8.33 -30.77 -15.30
CA GLY A 227 8.04 -29.78 -16.35
C GLY A 227 6.58 -29.35 -16.37
N LEU A 228 6.15 -28.79 -17.49
CA LEU A 228 4.76 -28.36 -17.73
C LEU A 228 4.28 -28.84 -19.10
N PRO A 229 2.97 -29.11 -19.29
CA PRO A 229 2.43 -29.39 -20.61
C PRO A 229 2.50 -28.13 -21.50
N ALA A 230 2.42 -28.33 -22.82
CA ALA A 230 2.45 -27.21 -23.76
C ALA A 230 1.29 -26.24 -23.49
N GLY A 231 1.58 -24.93 -23.46
CA GLY A 231 0.59 -23.92 -23.12
C GLY A 231 1.16 -22.52 -22.88
N PHE A 232 0.35 -21.65 -22.30
CA PHE A 232 0.66 -20.25 -22.00
C PHE A 232 0.59 -20.03 -20.49
N TYR A 233 1.66 -19.54 -19.87
CA TYR A 233 1.76 -19.51 -18.43
C TYR A 233 2.16 -18.14 -17.91
N ARG A 234 1.76 -17.83 -16.68
CA ARG A 234 2.43 -16.83 -15.84
C ARG A 234 3.12 -17.51 -14.69
N VAL A 235 4.31 -17.05 -14.36
CA VAL A 235 4.98 -17.35 -13.09
C VAL A 235 5.01 -16.08 -12.25
N CYS A 236 4.67 -16.21 -10.98
CA CYS A 236 4.65 -15.11 -10.02
C CYS A 236 5.39 -15.51 -8.75
N THR A 237 5.98 -14.51 -8.11
CA THR A 237 6.56 -14.60 -6.77
C THR A 237 5.56 -14.12 -5.73
N MET A 238 5.65 -14.63 -4.51
CA MET A 238 4.94 -14.11 -3.35
C MET A 238 5.91 -14.04 -2.16
N ALA A 239 6.43 -12.85 -1.88
CA ALA A 239 7.27 -12.57 -0.74
C ALA A 239 6.43 -12.57 0.53
N SER A 240 6.88 -13.35 1.51
CA SER A 240 6.12 -13.62 2.71
C SER A 240 6.98 -13.48 3.96
N ALA A 241 6.39 -13.07 5.08
CA ALA A 241 7.01 -13.23 6.38
C ALA A 241 6.97 -14.69 6.84
N SER A 242 7.66 -15.00 7.94
CA SER A 242 7.86 -16.39 8.40
C SER A 242 6.56 -17.20 8.55
N ASN A 243 5.47 -16.56 8.95
CA ASN A 243 4.16 -17.17 9.20
C ASN A 243 3.17 -17.01 8.03
N HIS A 244 3.68 -16.85 6.81
CA HIS A 244 2.94 -16.84 5.54
C HIS A 244 2.21 -15.54 5.17
N GLN A 245 2.14 -14.55 6.06
CA GLN A 245 1.52 -13.27 5.73
C GLN A 245 2.32 -12.53 4.64
N PRO A 246 1.66 -11.91 3.65
CA PRO A 246 2.34 -11.05 2.69
C PRO A 246 3.17 -9.98 3.40
N VAL A 247 4.34 -9.67 2.85
CA VAL A 247 5.23 -8.70 3.47
C VAL A 247 4.61 -7.30 3.57
N ILE A 248 4.70 -6.70 4.76
CA ILE A 248 4.14 -5.38 5.05
C ILE A 248 5.24 -4.33 4.91
N MET A 249 4.95 -3.27 4.15
CA MET A 249 5.90 -2.24 3.72
C MET A 249 5.56 -0.85 4.28
N PRO A 250 6.56 0.07 4.40
CA PRO A 250 6.41 1.32 5.14
C PRO A 250 5.61 2.43 4.45
N ILE A 251 5.45 2.38 3.12
CA ILE A 251 4.81 3.45 2.34
C ILE A 251 3.94 2.89 1.21
N ALA A 252 2.91 3.63 0.82
CA ALA A 252 2.04 3.22 -0.29
C ALA A 252 2.68 3.43 -1.68
N GLN A 253 3.42 4.53 -1.87
CA GLN A 253 4.08 4.86 -3.14
C GLN A 253 5.40 4.11 -3.28
N ARG A 254 5.34 2.89 -3.81
CA ARG A 254 6.48 2.00 -4.02
C ARG A 254 6.21 1.03 -5.19
N GLY A 255 7.26 0.40 -5.71
CA GLY A 255 7.10 -0.76 -6.59
C GLY A 255 6.46 -1.95 -5.85
N ALA A 256 5.90 -2.90 -6.60
CA ALA A 256 5.45 -4.16 -6.02
C ALA A 256 6.65 -4.94 -5.46
N GLN A 257 6.45 -5.59 -4.32
CA GLN A 257 7.46 -6.46 -3.73
C GLN A 257 7.66 -7.78 -4.51
N ASP A 258 6.65 -8.13 -5.31
CA ASP A 258 6.52 -9.35 -6.09
C ASP A 258 6.66 -9.03 -7.58
N ASP A 259 7.21 -9.98 -8.31
CA ASP A 259 7.27 -9.98 -9.76
C ASP A 259 6.41 -11.10 -10.36
N CYS A 260 5.93 -10.85 -11.58
CA CYS A 260 5.22 -11.80 -12.42
C CYS A 260 5.70 -11.66 -13.85
N THR A 261 6.11 -12.76 -14.47
CA THR A 261 6.43 -12.82 -15.90
C THR A 261 5.61 -13.90 -16.59
N LYS A 262 5.52 -13.81 -17.92
CA LYS A 262 4.73 -14.72 -18.75
C LYS A 262 5.63 -15.41 -19.76
N PHE A 263 5.39 -16.68 -20.00
CA PHE A 263 6.21 -17.53 -20.86
C PHE A 263 5.35 -18.60 -21.50
N THR A 264 5.86 -19.23 -22.56
CA THR A 264 5.19 -20.35 -23.23
C THR A 264 5.92 -21.65 -22.95
N VAL A 265 5.18 -22.74 -23.12
CA VAL A 265 5.74 -24.09 -23.06
C VAL A 265 5.39 -24.80 -24.36
N GLY A 266 6.40 -25.34 -25.04
CA GLY A 266 6.25 -26.18 -26.22
C GLY A 266 5.51 -25.54 -27.39
N GLN A 267 5.53 -24.22 -27.53
CA GLN A 267 4.92 -23.52 -28.68
C GLN A 267 5.90 -23.41 -29.86
N GLY A 268 7.19 -23.69 -29.65
CA GLY A 268 8.28 -23.40 -30.57
C GLY A 268 8.70 -21.94 -30.49
N ASN A 269 9.92 -21.61 -30.90
CA ASN A 269 10.41 -20.23 -31.01
C ASN A 269 9.59 -19.44 -32.07
N GLY A 270 8.41 -18.98 -31.68
CA GLY A 270 7.56 -18.04 -32.40
C GLY A 270 7.88 -16.57 -32.06
N GLY A 271 9.04 -16.30 -31.44
CA GLY A 271 9.56 -14.94 -31.28
C GLY A 271 9.96 -14.38 -32.65
N GLY A 272 9.26 -13.34 -33.09
CA GLY A 272 9.32 -12.78 -34.43
C GLY A 272 10.73 -12.55 -34.98
N ASN A 273 11.09 -13.34 -35.99
CA ASN A 273 12.23 -13.06 -36.86
C ASN A 273 11.67 -12.53 -38.18
N ASN A 274 11.73 -11.21 -38.35
CA ASN A 274 11.34 -10.51 -39.58
C ASN A 274 12.40 -10.78 -40.65
N ASN A 275 12.39 -11.97 -41.25
CA ASN A 275 13.24 -12.30 -42.39
C ASN A 275 12.65 -11.66 -43.65
N ASN A 276 13.01 -10.39 -43.88
CA ASN A 276 12.76 -9.74 -45.16
C ASN A 276 13.71 -10.35 -46.20
N THR A 277 13.17 -11.22 -47.03
CA THR A 277 13.75 -11.71 -48.28
C THR A 277 13.99 -10.54 -49.24
N GLY A 278 15.18 -9.95 -49.17
CA GLY A 278 15.66 -8.91 -50.10
C GLY A 278 16.55 -9.49 -51.18
N ASN A 279 16.03 -9.53 -52.40
CA ASN A 279 16.67 -10.00 -53.63
C ASN A 279 18.09 -9.45 -53.86
N ASN A 280 18.96 -10.36 -54.27
CA ASN A 280 20.26 -10.10 -54.85
C ASN A 280 20.09 -9.70 -56.32
N ALA A 281 20.47 -8.49 -56.72
CA ALA A 281 20.60 -8.09 -58.12
C ALA A 281 21.74 -7.07 -58.28
N GLY A 282 22.76 -7.45 -59.06
CA GLY A 282 23.97 -6.67 -59.28
C GLY A 282 23.93 -5.68 -60.44
N GLY A 283 25.03 -4.92 -60.56
CA GLY A 283 25.36 -4.02 -61.67
C GLY A 283 24.78 -2.61 -61.50
N ASN A 284 25.45 -1.49 -61.80
CA ASN A 284 26.62 -1.29 -62.63
C ASN A 284 27.21 0.11 -62.31
N ASN A 285 28.53 0.22 -62.47
CA ASN A 285 29.35 1.40 -62.20
C ASN A 285 29.32 2.35 -63.41
N GLN A 286 28.87 3.60 -63.24
CA GLN A 286 29.19 4.70 -64.15
C GLN A 286 29.44 6.00 -63.38
N VAL A 287 30.71 6.29 -63.11
CA VAL A 287 31.17 7.58 -62.57
C VAL A 287 31.42 8.54 -63.74
N PHE A 288 30.67 9.65 -63.73
CA PHE A 288 30.91 10.83 -64.56
C PHE A 288 32.28 11.46 -64.25
N ARG A 289 33.08 11.71 -65.29
CA ARG A 289 34.32 12.50 -65.21
C ARG A 289 34.00 13.98 -65.38
N ASP A 290 34.05 14.75 -64.28
CA ASP A 290 34.18 16.22 -64.37
C ASP A 290 35.65 16.61 -64.20
N SER A 291 36.12 17.43 -65.13
CA SER A 291 37.53 17.79 -65.33
C SER A 291 37.76 19.18 -64.76
N ARG A 292 38.17 19.27 -63.49
CA ARG A 292 38.70 20.53 -62.93
C ARG A 292 40.15 20.37 -62.50
N LYS A 293 40.99 21.05 -63.28
CA LYS A 293 42.45 21.19 -63.17
C LYS A 293 42.79 21.84 -61.82
N MET A 294 43.55 21.15 -60.97
CA MET A 294 44.16 21.76 -59.79
C MET A 294 45.55 22.36 -60.13
N PRO A 295 46.02 23.37 -59.39
CA PRO A 295 47.27 24.08 -59.69
C PRO A 295 48.51 23.25 -59.32
N ASP A 296 49.56 23.45 -60.11
CA ASP A 296 50.89 22.86 -60.04
C ASP A 296 51.57 23.11 -58.68
N MET A 297 51.92 22.03 -57.96
CA MET A 297 52.78 22.06 -56.77
C MET A 297 54.09 21.32 -57.05
N ASN A 298 55.18 22.07 -56.91
CA ASN A 298 56.61 21.74 -56.85
C ASN A 298 57.03 20.24 -56.72
N PRO A 299 57.86 19.69 -57.64
CA PRO A 299 58.14 18.26 -57.75
C PRO A 299 59.36 17.79 -56.94
N GLN A 300 59.28 17.81 -55.61
CA GLN A 300 60.37 17.27 -54.76
C GLN A 300 59.97 16.18 -53.77
N TYR A 301 58.69 15.81 -53.66
CA TYR A 301 58.26 14.64 -52.88
C TYR A 301 56.98 14.03 -53.49
N GLU A 302 57.06 13.53 -54.73
CA GLU A 302 56.00 12.67 -55.27
C GLU A 302 56.21 11.24 -54.74
N LEU A 303 55.30 10.81 -53.85
CA LEU A 303 55.17 9.40 -53.50
C LEU A 303 54.89 8.62 -54.80
N PRO A 304 55.55 7.47 -55.02
CA PRO A 304 55.29 6.63 -56.20
C PRO A 304 53.77 6.41 -56.37
N PRO A 305 53.24 6.49 -57.60
CA PRO A 305 51.79 6.43 -57.85
C PRO A 305 51.10 5.22 -57.21
N GLU A 306 51.79 4.09 -57.13
CA GLU A 306 51.27 2.88 -56.48
C GLU A 306 51.07 3.07 -54.97
N VAL A 307 52.02 3.74 -54.29
CA VAL A 307 51.96 4.02 -52.85
C VAL A 307 50.89 5.06 -52.52
N ALA A 308 50.74 6.08 -53.38
CA ALA A 308 49.69 7.10 -53.21
C ALA A 308 48.28 6.50 -53.37
N VAL A 309 48.09 5.55 -54.29
CA VAL A 309 46.82 4.85 -54.48
C VAL A 309 46.51 3.94 -53.29
N GLU A 310 47.51 3.24 -52.75
CA GLU A 310 47.34 2.36 -51.60
C GLU A 310 47.00 3.13 -50.32
N ILE A 311 47.71 4.23 -50.05
CA ILE A 311 47.40 5.12 -48.91
C ILE A 311 46.01 5.74 -49.06
N ALA A 312 45.64 6.21 -50.26
CA ALA A 312 44.31 6.75 -50.50
C ALA A 312 43.21 5.68 -50.43
N GLY A 313 43.52 4.43 -50.74
CA GLY A 313 42.66 3.26 -50.54
C GLY A 313 42.46 2.94 -49.07
N TYR A 314 43.54 2.93 -48.29
CA TYR A 314 43.52 2.69 -46.84
C TYR A 314 42.79 3.80 -46.09
N ILE A 315 42.99 5.07 -46.45
CA ILE A 315 42.29 6.20 -45.84
C ILE A 315 40.79 6.15 -46.14
N ARG A 316 40.39 5.81 -47.37
CA ARG A 316 38.95 5.68 -47.72
C ARG A 316 38.28 4.49 -47.05
N SER A 317 38.95 3.34 -47.01
CA SER A 317 38.39 2.10 -46.46
C SER A 317 38.50 2.00 -44.93
N GLY A 318 39.61 2.44 -44.35
CA GLY A 318 39.92 2.30 -42.94
C GLY A 318 39.43 3.46 -42.06
N LEU A 319 39.25 4.67 -42.61
CA LEU A 319 38.87 5.85 -41.83
C LEU A 319 37.53 6.46 -42.26
N PHE A 320 37.34 6.72 -43.55
CA PHE A 320 36.16 7.47 -43.99
C PHE A 320 34.89 6.62 -44.11
N ALA A 321 34.97 5.39 -44.63
CA ALA A 321 33.80 4.51 -44.71
C ALA A 321 33.21 4.19 -43.32
N PRO A 322 33.99 3.80 -42.29
CA PRO A 322 33.46 3.55 -40.95
C PRO A 322 32.86 4.80 -40.30
N LEU A 323 33.50 5.96 -40.51
CA LEU A 323 33.03 7.23 -39.93
C LEU A 323 31.70 7.67 -40.55
N ALA A 324 31.56 7.57 -41.88
CA ALA A 324 30.31 7.90 -42.57
C ALA A 324 29.16 6.98 -42.13
N THR A 325 29.40 5.67 -42.04
CA THR A 325 28.39 4.70 -41.57
C THR A 325 27.98 4.97 -40.12
N ASN A 326 28.94 5.28 -39.24
CA ASN A 326 28.64 5.58 -37.84
C ASN A 326 27.88 6.89 -37.66
N ILE A 327 28.21 7.93 -38.44
CA ILE A 327 27.47 9.20 -38.42
C ILE A 327 26.03 8.96 -38.90
N SER A 328 25.84 8.26 -40.02
CA SER A 328 24.49 7.94 -40.53
C SER A 328 23.65 7.16 -39.52
N ARG A 329 24.25 6.16 -38.84
CA ARG A 329 23.58 5.38 -37.79
C ARG A 329 23.19 6.24 -36.58
N LEU A 330 24.09 7.11 -36.13
CA LEU A 330 23.81 8.02 -35.01
C LEU A 330 22.70 9.01 -35.36
N THR A 331 22.66 9.54 -36.58
CA THR A 331 21.56 10.41 -37.02
C THR A 331 20.23 9.66 -37.09
N SER A 332 20.19 8.42 -37.59
CA SER A 332 18.93 7.66 -37.66
C SER A 332 18.42 7.28 -36.27
N GLU A 333 19.30 6.87 -35.36
CA GLU A 333 18.93 6.54 -33.97
C GLU A 333 18.42 7.78 -33.20
N CYS A 334 19.01 8.95 -33.45
CA CYS A 334 18.55 10.21 -32.88
C CYS A 334 17.18 10.65 -33.43
N GLU A 335 16.97 10.50 -34.74
CA GLU A 335 15.71 10.85 -35.41
C GLU A 335 14.56 9.94 -34.97
N GLU A 336 14.80 8.63 -34.83
CA GLU A 336 13.82 7.67 -34.32
C GLU A 336 13.47 7.95 -32.85
N SER A 337 14.48 8.26 -32.02
CA SER A 337 14.27 8.63 -30.61
C SER A 337 13.46 9.93 -30.46
N LEU A 338 13.74 10.94 -31.27
CA LEU A 338 13.01 12.22 -31.27
C LEU A 338 11.56 12.06 -31.75
N CYS A 339 11.32 11.23 -32.76
CA CYS A 339 9.95 10.89 -33.19
C CYS A 339 9.19 10.12 -32.11
N GLY A 340 9.80 9.13 -31.46
CA GLY A 340 9.18 8.41 -30.35
C GLY A 340 8.82 9.30 -29.15
N MET A 341 9.69 10.26 -28.80
CA MET A 341 9.38 11.25 -27.76
C MET A 341 8.23 12.19 -28.15
N LYS A 342 8.18 12.60 -29.42
CA LYS A 342 7.10 13.45 -29.94
C LYS A 342 5.75 12.73 -29.93
N ASP A 343 5.72 11.48 -30.38
CA ASP A 343 4.49 10.67 -30.41
C ASP A 343 3.99 10.40 -28.99
N GLY A 344 4.89 10.10 -28.05
CA GLY A 344 4.54 9.95 -26.63
C GLY A 344 3.98 11.23 -26.01
N LEU A 345 4.53 12.40 -26.35
CA LEU A 345 3.99 13.70 -25.90
C LEU A 345 2.62 14.01 -26.50
N GLN A 346 2.39 13.66 -27.76
CA GLN A 346 1.09 13.85 -28.41
C GLN A 346 0.02 12.91 -27.85
N ASP A 347 0.38 11.66 -27.56
CA ASP A 347 -0.52 10.71 -26.91
C ASP A 347 -0.88 11.15 -25.48
N ALA A 348 0.12 11.58 -24.70
CA ALA A 348 -0.11 12.14 -23.36
C ALA A 348 -1.02 13.39 -23.40
N GLN A 349 -0.82 14.26 -24.40
CA GLN A 349 -1.65 15.45 -24.58
C GLN A 349 -3.10 15.09 -24.96
N SER A 350 -3.30 14.08 -25.81
CA SER A 350 -4.64 13.56 -26.14
C SER A 350 -5.32 12.93 -24.92
N GLN A 351 -4.61 12.10 -24.15
CA GLN A 351 -5.17 11.50 -22.93
C GLN A 351 -5.61 12.56 -21.90
N ILE A 352 -4.83 13.64 -21.74
CA ILE A 352 -5.21 14.74 -20.83
C ILE A 352 -6.50 15.41 -21.30
N SER A 353 -6.60 15.75 -22.59
CA SER A 353 -7.75 16.48 -23.12
C SER A 353 -9.02 15.61 -23.22
N ASP A 354 -8.89 14.34 -23.60
CA ASP A 354 -10.03 13.48 -23.89
C ASP A 354 -10.56 12.74 -22.64
N ILE A 355 -9.70 12.50 -21.64
CA ILE A 355 -10.05 11.68 -20.48
C ILE A 355 -10.03 12.51 -19.20
N ILE A 356 -8.95 13.25 -18.94
CA ILE A 356 -8.74 13.88 -17.64
C ILE A 356 -9.64 15.10 -17.47
N GLU A 357 -9.68 16.01 -18.44
CA GLU A 357 -10.52 17.23 -18.36
C GLU A 357 -12.02 16.91 -18.21
N PRO A 358 -12.62 16.01 -19.02
CA PRO A 358 -14.05 15.68 -18.87
C PRO A 358 -14.36 14.93 -17.58
N THR A 359 -13.42 14.11 -17.08
CA THR A 359 -13.59 13.39 -15.82
C THR A 359 -13.49 14.35 -14.63
N ALA A 360 -12.56 15.30 -14.65
CA ALA A 360 -12.44 16.33 -13.63
C ALA A 360 -13.71 17.20 -13.57
N GLU A 361 -14.25 17.61 -14.73
CA GLU A 361 -15.49 18.38 -14.80
C GLU A 361 -16.68 17.66 -14.15
N ARG A 362 -16.73 16.32 -14.25
CA ARG A 362 -17.76 15.50 -13.60
C ARG A 362 -17.54 15.29 -12.10
N LEU A 363 -16.30 15.24 -11.63
CA LEU A 363 -15.97 14.97 -10.23
C LEU A 363 -16.05 16.21 -9.32
N VAL A 364 -15.76 17.39 -9.85
CA VAL A 364 -15.84 18.67 -9.11
C VAL A 364 -17.22 18.93 -8.47
N PRO A 365 -18.36 18.78 -9.18
CA PRO A 365 -19.67 18.99 -8.55
C PRO A 365 -19.97 17.93 -7.48
N ILE A 366 -19.58 16.66 -7.69
CA ILE A 366 -19.78 15.57 -6.72
C ILE A 366 -19.02 15.87 -5.41
N ALA A 367 -17.76 16.33 -5.51
CA ALA A 367 -16.98 16.72 -4.34
C ALA A 367 -17.63 17.90 -3.58
N THR A 368 -18.28 18.80 -4.31
CA THR A 368 -18.99 19.96 -3.72
C THR A 368 -20.27 19.53 -3.00
N GLU A 369 -21.02 18.58 -3.57
CA GLU A 369 -22.18 17.97 -2.92
C GLU A 369 -21.79 17.19 -1.66
N LEU A 370 -20.71 16.41 -1.73
CA LEU A 370 -20.21 15.64 -0.58
C LEU A 370 -19.85 16.55 0.60
N LYS A 371 -19.22 17.71 0.33
CA LYS A 371 -18.94 18.74 1.34
C LYS A 371 -20.22 19.30 1.99
N SER A 372 -21.29 19.46 1.22
CA SER A 372 -22.60 19.88 1.73
C SER A 372 -23.20 18.82 2.67
N VAL A 373 -23.10 17.54 2.28
CA VAL A 373 -23.58 16.41 3.09
C VAL A 373 -22.84 16.32 4.43
N TYR A 374 -21.51 16.41 4.44
CA TYR A 374 -20.74 16.41 5.69
C TYR A 374 -21.14 17.55 6.63
N ARG A 375 -21.39 18.74 6.09
CA ARG A 375 -21.89 19.87 6.89
C ARG A 375 -23.28 19.61 7.48
N GLN A 376 -24.14 18.85 6.80
CA GLN A 376 -25.44 18.45 7.33
C GLN A 376 -25.29 17.41 8.46
N ILE A 377 -24.33 16.49 8.35
CA ILE A 377 -24.01 15.51 9.39
C ILE A 377 -23.52 16.22 10.66
N ASP A 378 -22.60 17.19 10.54
CA ASP A 378 -22.12 17.97 11.70
C ASP A 378 -23.28 18.69 12.42
N LEU A 379 -24.23 19.24 11.66
CA LEU A 379 -25.42 19.90 12.22
C LEU A 379 -26.34 18.90 12.95
N LEU A 380 -26.47 17.67 12.42
CA LEU A 380 -27.24 16.61 13.06
C LEU A 380 -26.58 16.13 14.36
N GLU A 381 -25.26 16.01 14.41
CA GLU A 381 -24.55 15.64 15.64
C GLU A 381 -24.76 16.66 16.76
N VAL A 382 -24.73 17.95 16.43
CA VAL A 382 -25.01 19.04 17.39
C VAL A 382 -26.46 18.96 17.89
N LEU A 383 -27.42 18.67 17.02
CA LEU A 383 -28.83 18.49 17.40
C LEU A 383 -29.02 17.28 18.33
N ILE A 384 -28.39 16.15 18.01
CA ILE A 384 -28.44 14.93 18.83
C ILE A 384 -27.85 15.21 20.23
N SER A 385 -26.73 15.92 20.32
CA SER A 385 -26.11 16.32 21.58
C SER A 385 -27.03 17.20 22.44
N ARG A 386 -27.72 18.17 21.81
CA ARG A 386 -28.73 19.00 22.49
C ARG A 386 -29.92 18.18 22.99
N ILE A 387 -30.45 17.27 22.17
CA ILE A 387 -31.56 16.39 22.55
C ILE A 387 -31.15 15.48 23.72
N SER A 388 -29.95 14.89 23.67
CA SER A 388 -29.42 14.06 24.76
C SER A 388 -29.35 14.82 26.09
N THR A 389 -28.92 16.08 26.04
CA THR A 389 -28.87 16.95 27.23
C THR A 389 -30.27 17.25 27.77
N THR A 390 -31.22 17.56 26.90
CA THR A 390 -32.63 17.79 27.28
C THR A 390 -33.26 16.54 27.90
N ILE A 391 -32.98 15.34 27.36
CA ILE A 391 -33.46 14.08 27.92
C ILE A 391 -32.91 13.88 29.33
N LYS A 392 -31.61 14.12 29.55
CA LYS A 392 -30.99 14.00 30.89
C LYS A 392 -31.64 14.93 31.92
N ILE A 393 -31.87 16.19 31.55
CA ILE A 393 -32.53 17.17 32.42
C ILE A 393 -33.97 16.73 32.72
N THR A 394 -34.68 16.21 31.72
CA THR A 394 -36.07 15.76 31.87
C THR A 394 -36.16 14.53 32.76
N SER A 395 -35.24 13.57 32.60
CA SER A 395 -35.11 12.40 33.49
C SER A 395 -34.85 12.81 34.93
N ALA A 396 -33.92 13.73 35.18
CA ALA A 396 -33.63 14.20 36.54
C ALA A 396 -34.85 14.89 37.19
N LYS A 397 -35.63 15.65 36.41
CA LYS A 397 -36.89 16.24 36.89
C LYS A 397 -37.94 15.17 37.19
N LEU A 398 -38.03 14.13 36.37
CA LEU A 398 -38.94 13.00 36.60
C LEU A 398 -38.58 12.27 37.89
N ASP A 399 -37.32 11.93 38.10
CA ASP A 399 -36.83 11.26 39.30
C ASP A 399 -37.11 12.09 40.56
N SER A 400 -36.88 13.41 40.49
CA SER A 400 -37.20 14.33 41.58
C SER A 400 -38.70 14.33 41.89
N THR A 401 -39.55 14.36 40.86
CA THR A 401 -41.01 14.36 41.02
C THR A 401 -41.49 13.04 41.61
N GLU A 402 -40.97 11.91 41.14
CA GLU A 402 -41.26 10.58 41.72
C GLU A 402 -40.84 10.51 43.19
N SER A 403 -39.67 11.05 43.54
CA SER A 403 -39.20 11.09 44.94
C SER A 403 -40.11 11.91 45.87
N LEU A 404 -40.76 12.95 45.34
CA LEU A 404 -41.71 13.79 46.08
C LEU A 404 -43.02 13.03 46.27
N ILE A 405 -43.56 12.43 45.20
CA ILE A 405 -44.79 11.62 45.28
C ILE A 405 -44.62 10.46 46.27
N ARG A 406 -43.49 9.74 46.23
CA ARG A 406 -43.20 8.67 47.19
C ARG A 406 -43.02 9.16 48.64
N ARG A 407 -42.69 10.44 48.85
CA ARG A 407 -42.65 11.05 50.18
C ARG A 407 -44.05 11.43 50.65
N GLU A 408 -44.86 12.00 49.78
CA GLU A 408 -46.27 12.34 50.06
C GLU A 408 -47.11 11.09 50.35
N GLU A 409 -46.96 10.03 49.55
CA GLU A 409 -47.61 8.73 49.75
C GLU A 409 -47.29 8.13 51.13
N ARG A 410 -46.02 8.19 51.55
CA ARG A 410 -45.60 7.76 52.89
C ARG A 410 -46.22 8.62 53.99
N SER A 411 -46.28 9.94 53.81
CA SER A 411 -46.89 10.83 54.81
C SER A 411 -48.39 10.59 55.00
N LEU A 412 -49.11 10.26 53.92
CA LEU A 412 -50.52 9.90 53.95
C LEU A 412 -50.75 8.54 54.64
N ASN A 413 -49.92 7.53 54.33
CA ASN A 413 -50.01 6.21 54.97
C ASN A 413 -49.75 6.26 56.49
N ASP A 414 -48.88 7.17 56.94
CA ASP A 414 -48.58 7.40 58.36
C ASP A 414 -49.66 8.23 59.10
N LYS A 415 -50.79 8.56 58.46
CA LYS A 415 -51.87 9.45 58.97
C LYS A 415 -51.38 10.82 59.45
N LYS A 416 -50.20 11.25 59.01
CA LYS A 416 -49.73 12.62 59.23
C LYS A 416 -50.49 13.53 58.26
N PRO A 417 -51.02 14.68 58.71
CA PRO A 417 -51.68 15.59 57.79
C PRO A 417 -50.69 15.97 56.69
N PRO A 418 -51.07 15.93 55.39
CA PRO A 418 -50.20 16.41 54.34
C PRO A 418 -49.85 17.87 54.65
N PRO A 419 -48.63 18.34 54.31
CA PRO A 419 -48.29 19.74 54.45
C PRO A 419 -49.12 20.53 53.44
N LEU A 420 -50.34 20.91 53.83
CA LEU A 420 -51.24 21.76 53.07
C LEU A 420 -50.69 23.18 53.07
N TRP A 421 -49.75 23.40 52.15
CA TRP A 421 -49.08 24.67 51.88
C TRP A 421 -48.34 25.25 53.11
N PRO A 422 -47.19 25.92 52.93
CA PRO A 422 -46.68 26.73 54.03
C PRO A 422 -47.78 27.72 54.44
N PRO A 423 -48.01 27.97 55.74
CA PRO A 423 -48.83 29.10 56.12
C PRO A 423 -48.24 30.34 55.43
N LEU A 424 -49.09 31.14 54.80
CA LEU A 424 -48.73 32.47 54.33
C LEU A 424 -48.39 33.34 55.56
N GLU A 425 -47.27 33.07 56.24
CA GLU A 425 -46.71 33.93 57.28
C GLU A 425 -45.99 35.15 56.71
N LYS A 426 -46.02 35.29 55.38
CA LYS A 426 -45.72 36.56 54.72
C LYS A 426 -46.77 36.81 53.68
N THR A 427 -47.89 37.42 54.08
CA THR A 427 -48.48 38.42 53.20
C THR A 427 -47.35 39.41 52.86
N PRO A 428 -46.92 39.55 51.61
CA PRO A 428 -46.15 40.72 51.26
C PRO A 428 -47.12 41.87 51.49
N THR A 429 -46.86 42.70 52.51
CA THR A 429 -47.55 43.98 52.61
C THR A 429 -47.13 44.77 51.38
N PHE A 430 -47.95 44.73 50.33
CA PHE A 430 -47.88 45.66 49.22
C PHE A 430 -48.10 47.05 49.81
N ARG A 431 -47.02 47.81 50.00
CA ARG A 431 -47.14 49.23 50.31
C ARG A 431 -47.01 49.96 48.98
N ALA A 432 -48.02 50.74 48.61
CA ALA A 432 -48.01 51.51 47.36
C ALA A 432 -46.76 52.40 47.21
N ARG A 433 -46.15 52.81 48.33
CA ARG A 433 -44.89 53.56 48.36
C ARG A 433 -43.69 52.84 47.74
N ASP A 434 -43.72 51.50 47.70
CA ASP A 434 -42.58 50.69 47.25
C ASP A 434 -42.53 50.61 45.71
N TYR A 435 -43.62 51.01 45.03
CA TYR A 435 -43.76 50.97 43.58
C TYR A 435 -44.12 52.33 42.98
N VAL A 436 -44.37 53.36 43.82
CA VAL A 436 -44.75 54.71 43.37
C VAL A 436 -43.93 55.75 44.13
N ALA A 437 -43.11 56.50 43.39
CA ALA A 437 -42.48 57.74 43.85
C ALA A 437 -42.99 58.89 42.98
N ASP A 438 -43.33 60.02 43.60
CA ASP A 438 -43.80 61.23 42.91
C ASP A 438 -44.94 60.99 41.88
N ASN A 439 -45.93 60.18 42.28
CA ASN A 439 -47.10 59.80 41.47
C ASN A 439 -46.77 59.06 40.14
N ARG A 440 -45.62 58.41 40.02
CA ARG A 440 -45.30 57.53 38.88
C ARG A 440 -44.85 56.15 39.35
N LEU A 441 -45.22 55.12 38.58
CA LEU A 441 -44.79 53.75 38.81
C LEU A 441 -43.30 53.63 38.50
N ILE A 442 -42.56 52.99 39.40
CA ILE A 442 -41.13 52.73 39.24
C ILE A 442 -40.99 51.36 38.56
N ASP A 443 -40.30 51.31 37.42
CA ASP A 443 -40.07 50.06 36.70
C ASP A 443 -38.92 49.31 37.38
N THR A 444 -39.17 48.06 37.78
CA THR A 444 -38.16 47.19 38.38
C THR A 444 -38.10 45.91 37.54
N ASP A 445 -37.01 45.75 36.78
CA ASP A 445 -36.71 44.55 35.98
C ASP A 445 -36.69 43.25 36.79
#